data_AF-A0A9W6SXB4-F1
#
_entry.id   AF-A0A9W6SXB4-F1
#
_cell.length_a   1.000
_cell.length_b   1.000
_cell.length_c   1.000
_cell.angle_alpha   90.00
_cell.angle_beta   90.00
_cell.angle_gamma   90.00
#
_symmetry.space_group_name_H-M   'P 1'
#
loop_
_entity.id
_entity.type
_entity.pdbx_description
1 polymer ?
#
loop_
_entity_poly.entity_id
_entity_poly.type
_entity_poly.pdbx_seq_one_letter_code
_entity_poly.pdbx_strand_id
1 'polypeptide(L)'
;MPSSESGTTTYPNLFRVIGVAKFAKFNDESIDIDESKPYAELWMGTHPKVPTLYKNNREINLRQIISSNPSKFLSDSIISKYNSTTELPFLFKVLSIEKVLSIQAHPDKKLAAQLHKSDPGHYPDDNHKPEMAVAITDFEAFCGFKPLDQITELLNKIPEFNELIGKELVETFTNVWLKEPMTNLNSLVMS
;
A
#
# COMPACT_ATOMS: atom_id res chain seq x y z
N MET A 1 -41.63 21.96 7.56
CA MET A 1 -41.42 21.48 6.18
C MET A 1 -41.53 22.66 5.23
N PRO A 2 -40.81 22.69 4.10
CA PRO A 2 -39.45 22.22 3.79
C PRO A 2 -38.56 23.44 3.39
N SER A 3 -37.29 23.40 3.01
CA SER A 3 -36.48 22.37 2.37
C SER A 3 -34.99 22.54 2.70
N SER A 4 -34.40 21.45 3.17
CA SER A 4 -32.97 21.15 3.11
C SER A 4 -32.54 21.00 1.66
N GLU A 5 -31.69 21.87 1.15
CA GLU A 5 -30.86 21.55 0.00
C GLU A 5 -29.59 20.88 0.51
N SER A 6 -29.64 19.55 0.58
CA SER A 6 -28.45 18.70 0.60
C SER A 6 -27.74 18.90 -0.74
N GLY A 7 -26.83 19.87 -0.78
CA GLY A 7 -25.86 20.00 -1.86
C GLY A 7 -24.92 18.82 -1.82
N THR A 8 -25.35 17.67 -2.36
CA THR A 8 -24.41 16.69 -2.89
C THR A 8 -23.67 17.38 -4.03
N THR A 9 -22.48 17.90 -3.74
CA THR A 9 -21.55 18.32 -4.79
C THR A 9 -21.23 17.07 -5.60
N THR A 10 -22.01 16.83 -6.64
CA THR A 10 -21.68 15.85 -7.68
C THR A 10 -20.47 16.42 -8.39
N TYR A 11 -19.28 16.00 -7.98
CA TYR A 11 -18.07 16.22 -8.76
C TYR A 11 -18.33 15.60 -10.15
N PRO A 12 -18.29 16.39 -11.23
CA PRO A 12 -18.52 15.86 -12.57
C PRO A 12 -17.51 14.74 -12.83
N ASN A 13 -18.00 13.64 -13.41
CA ASN A 13 -17.34 12.36 -13.72
C ASN A 13 -15.97 12.43 -14.46
N LEU A 14 -15.38 13.61 -14.68
CA LEU A 14 -14.18 13.82 -15.49
C LEU A 14 -12.85 13.49 -14.77
N PHE A 15 -12.89 13.30 -13.45
CA PHE A 15 -11.75 12.85 -12.63
C PHE A 15 -11.83 11.37 -12.23
N ARG A 16 -12.88 10.67 -12.66
CA ARG A 16 -13.03 9.24 -12.41
C ARG A 16 -12.03 8.47 -13.28
N VAL A 17 -11.03 7.87 -12.64
CA VAL A 17 -10.23 6.72 -13.17
C VAL A 17 -9.20 7.00 -14.28
N ILE A 18 -8.56 8.17 -14.38
CA ILE A 18 -7.60 8.41 -15.48
C ILE A 18 -6.25 9.01 -15.06
N GLY A 19 -5.89 9.04 -13.78
CA GLY A 19 -4.57 9.59 -13.36
C GLY A 19 -3.41 8.87 -14.05
N VAL A 20 -3.38 7.54 -13.92
CA VAL A 20 -2.36 6.69 -14.55
C VAL A 20 -2.41 6.76 -16.08
N ALA A 21 -3.60 6.65 -16.68
CA ALA A 21 -3.76 6.70 -18.13
C ALA A 21 -3.37 8.06 -18.73
N LYS A 22 -3.68 9.17 -18.05
CA LYS A 22 -3.25 10.53 -18.44
C LYS A 22 -1.72 10.65 -18.42
N PHE A 23 -1.05 10.14 -17.37
CA PHE A 23 0.41 10.13 -17.34
C PHE A 23 1.03 9.26 -18.42
N ALA A 24 0.44 8.10 -18.70
CA ALA A 24 0.89 7.24 -19.80
C ALA A 24 0.79 7.96 -21.15
N LYS A 25 -0.40 8.51 -21.48
CA LYS A 25 -0.65 9.27 -22.72
C LYS A 25 0.23 10.51 -22.85
N PHE A 26 0.47 11.23 -21.75
CA PHE A 26 1.35 12.39 -21.75
C PHE A 26 2.80 12.01 -22.07
N ASN A 27 3.27 10.86 -21.59
CA ASN A 27 4.63 10.38 -21.88
C ASN A 27 4.78 9.84 -23.31
N ASP A 28 3.71 9.25 -23.85
CA ASP A 28 3.65 8.61 -25.17
C ASP A 28 2.29 8.90 -25.84
N GLU A 29 2.26 9.88 -26.74
CA GLU A 29 1.04 10.34 -27.42
C GLU A 29 0.40 9.25 -28.29
N SER A 30 1.14 8.19 -28.65
CA SER A 30 0.62 7.08 -29.45
C SER A 30 -0.29 6.14 -28.66
N ILE A 31 -0.25 6.18 -27.33
CA ILE A 31 -1.10 5.33 -26.49
C ILE A 31 -2.56 5.73 -26.67
N ASP A 32 -3.42 4.80 -27.05
CA ASP A 32 -4.87 5.04 -27.06
C ASP A 32 -5.48 4.65 -25.70
N ILE A 33 -6.25 5.55 -25.10
CA ILE A 33 -6.85 5.31 -23.78
C ILE A 33 -8.22 4.67 -24.00
N ASP A 34 -8.39 3.44 -23.51
CA ASP A 34 -9.67 2.77 -23.46
C ASP A 34 -10.43 3.21 -22.21
N GLU A 35 -11.34 4.17 -22.36
CA GLU A 35 -12.12 4.74 -21.23
C GLU A 35 -13.00 3.71 -20.51
N SER A 36 -13.21 2.51 -21.09
CA SER A 36 -13.96 1.43 -20.44
C SER A 36 -13.13 0.61 -19.45
N LYS A 37 -11.80 0.79 -19.45
CA LYS A 37 -10.88 -0.01 -18.63
C LYS A 37 -10.33 0.76 -17.42
N PRO A 38 -10.10 0.05 -16.29
CA PRO A 38 -9.40 0.65 -15.16
C PRO A 38 -7.90 0.70 -15.40
N TYR A 39 -7.29 1.87 -15.15
CA TYR A 39 -5.84 2.06 -15.14
C TYR A 39 -5.37 2.33 -13.71
N ALA A 40 -5.05 1.26 -12.98
CA ALA A 40 -4.85 1.33 -11.52
C ALA A 40 -3.43 1.76 -11.10
N GLU A 41 -2.39 1.27 -11.77
CA GLU A 41 -1.00 1.48 -11.34
C GLU A 41 -0.08 1.84 -12.51
N LEU A 42 0.73 2.89 -12.34
CA LEU A 42 1.88 3.19 -13.19
C LEU A 42 3.16 2.77 -12.46
N TRP A 43 3.92 1.83 -13.02
CA TRP A 43 5.13 1.29 -12.39
C TRP A 43 6.37 1.97 -12.95
N MET A 44 7.23 2.45 -12.07
CA MET A 44 8.50 3.09 -12.41
C MET A 44 9.62 2.41 -11.63
N GLY A 45 10.47 1.67 -12.33
CA GLY A 45 11.61 0.99 -11.74
C GLY A 45 12.06 -0.23 -12.54
N THR A 46 12.67 -1.19 -11.84
CA THR A 46 13.36 -2.34 -12.44
C THR A 46 12.65 -3.67 -12.22
N HIS A 47 11.36 -3.63 -11.85
CA HIS A 47 10.60 -4.83 -11.56
C HIS A 47 10.35 -5.64 -12.85
N PRO A 48 10.65 -6.96 -12.87
CA PRO A 48 10.66 -7.74 -14.11
C PRO A 48 9.27 -7.93 -14.74
N LYS A 49 8.20 -7.99 -13.93
CA LYS A 49 6.83 -8.17 -14.44
C LYS A 49 6.28 -6.97 -15.21
N VAL A 50 6.76 -5.76 -14.92
CA VAL A 50 6.30 -4.51 -15.55
C VAL A 50 7.54 -3.66 -15.83
N PRO A 51 8.28 -3.95 -16.92
CA PRO A 51 9.54 -3.28 -17.20
C PRO A 51 9.32 -1.82 -17.60
N THR A 52 10.13 -0.91 -17.03
CA THR A 52 10.26 0.46 -17.56
C THR A 52 11.16 0.43 -18.79
N LEU A 53 10.62 0.85 -19.95
CA LEU A 53 11.33 0.81 -21.23
C LEU A 53 12.02 2.14 -21.55
N TYR A 54 13.14 2.08 -22.24
CA TYR A 54 13.84 3.28 -22.70
C TYR A 54 13.08 3.91 -23.87
N LYS A 55 12.75 5.21 -23.76
CA LYS A 55 11.87 5.91 -24.70
C LYS A 55 12.36 5.85 -26.15
N ASN A 56 13.66 5.99 -26.37
CA ASN A 56 14.25 6.03 -27.73
C ASN A 56 14.57 4.63 -28.29
N ASN A 57 14.59 3.59 -27.45
CA ASN A 57 14.73 2.20 -27.88
C ASN A 57 14.00 1.29 -26.89
N ARG A 58 12.78 0.88 -27.27
CA ARG A 58 11.89 0.10 -26.42
C ARG A 58 12.28 -1.38 -26.27
N GLU A 59 13.31 -1.84 -26.98
CA GLU A 59 13.91 -3.17 -26.77
C GLU A 59 14.77 -3.22 -25.50
N ILE A 60 15.18 -2.06 -24.99
CA ILE A 60 16.02 -1.93 -23.81
C ILE A 60 15.17 -1.44 -22.64
N ASN A 61 15.20 -2.18 -21.53
CA ASN A 61 14.56 -1.78 -20.28
C ASN A 61 15.56 -1.21 -19.26
N LEU A 62 15.03 -0.52 -18.24
CA LEU A 62 15.82 0.13 -17.20
C LEU A 62 16.72 -0.85 -16.43
N ARG A 63 16.27 -2.10 -16.23
CA ARG A 63 17.05 -3.15 -15.58
C ARG A 63 18.32 -3.46 -16.39
N GLN A 64 18.20 -3.58 -17.71
CA GLN A 64 19.34 -3.79 -18.62
C GLN A 64 20.28 -2.57 -18.65
N ILE A 65 19.73 -1.34 -18.64
CA ILE A 65 20.53 -0.11 -18.57
C ILE A 65 21.38 -0.09 -17.30
N ILE A 66 20.77 -0.34 -16.14
CA ILE A 66 21.48 -0.41 -14.86
C ILE A 66 22.55 -1.51 -14.90
N SER A 67 22.19 -2.70 -15.37
CA SER A 67 23.11 -3.84 -15.47
C SER A 67 24.33 -3.57 -16.37
N SER A 68 24.22 -2.69 -17.36
CA SER A 68 25.33 -2.34 -18.26
C SER A 68 26.43 -1.52 -17.58
N ASN A 69 26.10 -0.77 -16.52
CA ASN A 69 27.07 -0.01 -15.73
C ASN A 69 26.53 0.24 -14.31
N PRO A 70 26.51 -0.80 -13.44
CA PRO A 70 25.85 -0.71 -12.13
C PRO A 70 26.40 0.41 -11.25
N SER A 71 27.72 0.57 -11.17
CA SER A 71 28.36 1.61 -10.37
C SER A 71 27.99 3.02 -10.82
N LYS A 72 27.71 3.23 -12.12
CA LYS A 72 27.24 4.54 -12.63
C LYS A 72 25.81 4.85 -12.21
N PHE A 73 24.90 3.87 -12.24
CA PHE A 73 23.47 4.11 -12.03
C PHE A 73 23.00 3.88 -10.59
N LEU A 74 23.65 3.00 -9.84
CA LEU A 74 23.33 2.70 -8.44
C LEU A 74 24.35 3.30 -7.46
N SER A 75 25.61 3.49 -7.87
CA SER A 75 26.79 3.69 -7.00
C SER A 75 27.18 2.44 -6.18
N ASP A 76 28.47 2.34 -5.85
CA ASP A 76 29.01 1.20 -5.09
C ASP A 76 28.41 1.08 -3.69
N SER A 77 27.99 2.21 -3.10
CA SER A 77 27.38 2.22 -1.76
C SER A 77 26.00 1.55 -1.73
N ILE A 78 25.17 1.79 -2.74
CA ILE A 78 23.86 1.16 -2.88
C ILE A 78 24.01 -0.32 -3.23
N ILE A 79 24.92 -0.65 -4.15
CA ILE A 79 25.22 -2.04 -4.50
C ILE A 79 25.63 -2.83 -3.26
N SER A 80 26.54 -2.28 -2.44
CA SER A 80 27.00 -2.94 -1.22
C SER A 80 25.88 -3.09 -0.18
N LYS A 81 25.01 -2.09 -0.04
CA LYS A 81 23.93 -2.08 0.96
C LYS A 81 22.80 -3.05 0.62
N TYR A 82 22.41 -3.13 -0.65
CA TYR A 82 21.26 -3.91 -1.10
C TYR A 82 21.64 -5.18 -1.86
N ASN A 83 22.93 -5.45 -2.02
CA ASN A 83 23.50 -6.63 -2.67
C ASN A 83 22.89 -6.90 -4.07
N SER A 84 22.73 -5.85 -4.86
CA SER A 84 22.18 -5.97 -6.21
C SER A 84 22.83 -5.01 -7.19
N THR A 85 23.10 -5.51 -8.39
CA THR A 85 23.73 -4.78 -9.50
C THR A 85 22.78 -4.54 -10.67
N THR A 86 21.52 -5.00 -10.56
CA THR A 86 20.58 -5.00 -11.68
C THR A 86 19.31 -4.19 -11.41
N GLU A 87 19.00 -3.91 -10.15
CA GLU A 87 17.71 -3.38 -9.73
C GLU A 87 17.82 -2.26 -8.71
N LEU A 88 16.82 -1.39 -8.74
CA LEU A 88 16.63 -0.35 -7.74
C LEU A 88 16.12 -1.00 -6.44
N PRO A 89 16.55 -0.51 -5.27
CA PRO A 89 16.09 -1.00 -3.97
C PRO A 89 14.68 -0.53 -3.60
N PHE A 90 13.95 0.04 -4.55
CA PHE A 90 12.57 0.51 -4.40
C PHE A 90 11.82 0.36 -5.72
N LEU A 91 10.50 0.32 -5.63
CA LEU A 91 9.58 0.43 -6.74
C LEU A 91 8.72 1.66 -6.54
N PHE A 92 8.76 2.58 -7.49
CA PHE A 92 7.94 3.78 -7.44
C PHE A 92 6.64 3.56 -8.23
N LYS A 93 5.52 4.05 -7.70
CA LYS A 93 4.21 3.90 -8.33
C LYS A 93 3.39 5.18 -8.26
N VAL A 94 2.58 5.39 -9.29
CA VAL A 94 1.36 6.20 -9.19
C VAL A 94 0.18 5.25 -9.10
N LEU A 95 -0.71 5.45 -8.14
CA LEU A 95 -1.94 4.68 -8.00
C LEU A 95 -3.14 5.59 -8.31
N SER A 96 -4.09 5.06 -9.08
CA SER A 96 -5.40 5.67 -9.33
C SER A 96 -6.47 4.73 -8.77
N ILE A 97 -7.01 5.07 -7.60
CA ILE A 97 -7.82 4.17 -6.77
C ILE A 97 -9.29 4.55 -6.89
N GLU A 98 -10.10 3.70 -7.51
CA GLU A 98 -11.57 3.86 -7.61
C GLU A 98 -12.33 3.06 -6.54
N LYS A 99 -11.75 1.92 -6.11
CA LYS A 99 -12.32 1.02 -5.11
C LYS A 99 -11.30 0.76 -4.01
N VAL A 100 -11.78 0.55 -2.79
CA VAL A 100 -10.94 0.19 -1.66
C VAL A 100 -10.11 -1.07 -1.99
N LEU A 101 -8.83 -1.02 -1.67
CA LEU A 101 -7.93 -2.17 -1.77
C LEU A 101 -8.14 -3.10 -0.57
N SER A 102 -7.56 -4.30 -0.61
CA SER A 102 -7.65 -5.21 0.54
C SER A 102 -6.99 -4.59 1.77
N ILE A 103 -7.47 -4.94 2.96
CA ILE A 103 -6.75 -4.67 4.21
C ILE A 103 -5.48 -5.51 4.19
N GLN A 104 -4.33 -4.89 4.42
CA GLN A 104 -3.01 -5.50 4.24
C GLN A 104 -2.11 -5.19 5.44
N ALA A 105 -1.25 -6.16 5.76
CA ALA A 105 -0.10 -5.98 6.64
C ALA A 105 1.08 -6.68 5.99
N HIS A 106 2.25 -6.05 6.02
CA HIS A 106 3.47 -6.63 5.47
C HIS A 106 4.32 -7.20 6.60
N PRO A 107 4.87 -8.42 6.44
CA PRO A 107 5.77 -8.98 7.43
C PRO A 107 7.04 -8.14 7.55
N ASP A 108 7.64 -8.17 8.75
CA ASP A 108 9.02 -7.73 8.90
C ASP A 108 9.99 -8.69 8.18
N LYS A 109 11.27 -8.33 8.14
CA LYS A 109 12.26 -9.11 7.36
C LYS A 109 12.43 -10.55 7.89
N LYS A 110 12.30 -10.74 9.21
CA LYS A 110 12.47 -12.06 9.83
C LYS A 110 11.27 -12.96 9.48
N LEU A 111 10.07 -12.42 9.60
CA LEU A 111 8.84 -13.13 9.28
C LEU A 111 8.72 -13.40 7.77
N ALA A 112 9.10 -12.45 6.91
CA ALA A 112 9.11 -12.63 5.46
C ALA A 112 9.97 -13.84 5.04
N ALA A 113 11.19 -13.97 5.57
CA ALA A 113 12.05 -15.11 5.30
C ALA A 113 11.47 -16.45 5.77
N GLN A 114 10.77 -16.46 6.91
CA GLN A 114 10.07 -17.65 7.40
C GLN A 114 8.92 -18.05 6.48
N LEU A 115 8.09 -17.08 6.10
CA LEU A 115 6.91 -17.26 5.26
C LEU A 115 7.28 -17.68 3.84
N HIS A 116 8.30 -17.06 3.23
CA HIS A 116 8.84 -17.47 1.94
C HIS A 116 9.30 -18.93 1.94
N LYS A 117 9.96 -19.36 3.04
CA LYS A 117 10.43 -20.74 3.17
C LYS A 117 9.28 -21.74 3.35
N SER A 118 8.22 -21.38 4.09
CA SER A 118 7.10 -22.28 4.37
C SER A 118 6.03 -22.32 3.28
N ASP A 119 5.81 -21.20 2.59
CA ASP A 119 4.75 -21.03 1.60
C ASP A 119 5.18 -20.06 0.46
N PRO A 120 6.14 -20.47 -0.39
CA PRO A 120 6.69 -19.62 -1.44
C PRO A 120 5.68 -19.24 -2.53
N GLY A 121 4.54 -19.93 -2.59
CA GLY A 121 3.46 -19.60 -3.53
C GLY A 121 2.75 -18.29 -3.18
N HIS A 122 2.53 -18.04 -1.89
CA HIS A 122 1.91 -16.81 -1.40
C HIS A 122 2.94 -15.73 -1.02
N TYR A 123 4.14 -16.13 -0.62
CA TYR A 123 5.23 -15.24 -0.25
C TYR A 123 6.39 -15.43 -1.23
N PRO A 124 6.39 -14.72 -2.37
CA PRO A 124 7.32 -14.99 -3.47
C PRO A 124 8.76 -14.54 -3.21
N ASP A 125 9.01 -13.76 -2.17
CA ASP A 125 10.33 -13.28 -1.76
C ASP A 125 10.47 -13.22 -0.23
N ASP A 126 11.71 -13.12 0.25
CA ASP A 126 12.09 -13.15 1.66
C ASP A 126 12.22 -11.75 2.29
N ASN A 127 11.76 -10.70 1.60
CA ASN A 127 12.03 -9.33 2.00
C ASN A 127 10.85 -8.68 2.74
N HIS A 128 11.17 -7.69 3.56
CA HIS A 128 10.15 -6.80 4.11
C HIS A 128 9.70 -5.80 3.06
N LYS A 129 8.46 -5.31 3.18
CA LYS A 129 7.87 -4.37 2.23
C LYS A 129 7.43 -3.08 2.91
N PRO A 130 8.38 -2.19 3.26
CA PRO A 130 8.04 -0.88 3.81
C PRO A 130 7.47 -0.01 2.67
N GLU A 131 6.34 0.63 2.92
CA GLU A 131 5.62 1.42 1.94
C GLU A 131 5.40 2.84 2.46
N MET A 132 5.37 3.81 1.54
CA MET A 132 5.06 5.21 1.82
C MET A 132 4.09 5.70 0.76
N ALA A 133 3.01 6.36 1.19
CA ALA A 133 2.03 6.97 0.30
C ALA A 133 2.11 8.50 0.42
N VAL A 134 2.05 9.18 -0.73
CA VAL A 134 1.97 10.65 -0.82
C VAL A 134 0.73 10.99 -1.63
N ALA A 135 -0.17 11.78 -1.05
CA ALA A 135 -1.41 12.18 -1.69
C ALA A 135 -1.15 13.23 -2.78
N ILE A 136 -1.57 12.93 -4.01
CA ILE A 136 -1.57 13.87 -5.15
C ILE A 136 -2.93 14.57 -5.27
N THR A 137 -3.99 13.84 -4.95
CA THR A 137 -5.37 14.33 -4.77
C THR A 137 -5.82 14.00 -3.34
N ASP A 138 -7.01 14.43 -2.96
CA ASP A 138 -7.65 13.95 -1.73
C ASP A 138 -7.61 12.42 -1.69
N PHE A 139 -7.24 11.90 -0.52
CA PHE A 139 -6.91 10.49 -0.32
C PHE A 139 -7.38 10.03 1.06
N GLU A 140 -8.03 8.87 1.09
CA GLU A 140 -8.51 8.22 2.30
C GLU A 140 -7.80 6.87 2.47
N ALA A 141 -7.42 6.54 3.70
CA ALA A 141 -6.80 5.27 4.02
C ALA A 141 -7.15 4.78 5.43
N PHE A 142 -7.20 3.46 5.59
CA PHE A 142 -7.08 2.81 6.88
C PHE A 142 -5.60 2.59 7.19
N CYS A 143 -5.14 3.09 8.34
CA CYS A 143 -3.74 2.94 8.76
C CYS A 143 -3.66 2.76 10.28
N GLY A 144 -3.27 1.55 10.70
CA GLY A 144 -3.16 1.19 12.11
C GLY A 144 -4.50 1.01 12.81
N PHE A 145 -4.43 0.61 14.07
CA PHE A 145 -5.59 0.55 14.95
C PHE A 145 -5.98 1.96 15.43
N LYS A 146 -7.28 2.15 15.70
CA LYS A 146 -7.76 3.35 16.40
C LYS A 146 -7.19 3.40 17.82
N PRO A 147 -7.15 4.60 18.44
CA PRO A 147 -6.93 4.74 19.87
C PRO A 147 -7.87 3.82 20.67
N LEU A 148 -7.37 3.24 21.76
CA LEU A 148 -8.10 2.21 22.52
C LEU A 148 -9.45 2.71 23.04
N ASP A 149 -9.52 3.98 23.47
CA ASP A 149 -10.74 4.64 23.93
C ASP A 149 -11.83 4.69 22.84
N GLN A 150 -11.42 4.98 21.59
CA GLN A 150 -12.33 4.95 20.45
C GLN A 150 -12.79 3.53 20.11
N ILE A 151 -11.92 2.53 20.26
CA ILE A 151 -12.31 1.12 20.07
C ILE A 151 -13.37 0.73 21.11
N THR A 152 -13.19 1.10 22.37
CA THR A 152 -14.19 0.87 23.42
C THR A 152 -15.50 1.60 23.16
N GLU A 153 -15.46 2.86 22.70
CA GLU A 153 -16.68 3.57 22.32
C GLU A 153 -17.44 2.80 21.23
N LEU A 154 -16.74 2.30 20.20
CA LEU A 154 -17.34 1.51 19.13
C LEU A 154 -17.93 0.19 19.65
N LEU A 155 -17.23 -0.52 20.53
CA LEU A 155 -17.71 -1.75 21.16
C LEU A 155 -18.97 -1.53 22.00
N ASN A 156 -19.12 -0.36 22.63
CA ASN A 156 -20.32 -0.03 23.40
C ASN A 156 -21.48 0.47 22.53
N LYS A 157 -21.16 1.16 21.43
CA LYS A 157 -22.13 1.82 20.56
C LYS A 157 -22.73 0.91 19.49
N ILE A 158 -22.00 -0.13 19.06
CA ILE A 158 -22.39 -1.01 17.96
C ILE A 158 -22.69 -2.41 18.53
N PRO A 159 -23.98 -2.78 18.72
CA PRO A 159 -24.36 -4.06 19.32
C PRO A 159 -23.82 -5.28 18.57
N GLU A 160 -23.80 -5.25 17.23
CA GLU A 160 -23.31 -6.35 16.40
C GLU A 160 -21.80 -6.58 16.58
N PHE A 161 -21.04 -5.49 16.78
CA PHE A 161 -19.61 -5.60 17.04
C PHE A 161 -19.36 -6.12 18.46
N ASN A 162 -20.13 -5.66 19.44
CA ASN A 162 -20.08 -6.18 20.81
C ASN A 162 -20.38 -7.69 20.85
N GLU A 163 -21.45 -8.10 20.19
CA GLU A 163 -21.91 -9.50 20.15
C GLU A 163 -20.87 -10.40 19.46
N LEU A 164 -20.27 -9.93 18.36
CA LEU A 164 -19.20 -10.66 17.66
C LEU A 164 -17.99 -10.94 18.56
N ILE A 165 -17.62 -9.98 19.42
CA ILE A 165 -16.46 -10.10 20.31
C ILE A 165 -16.79 -10.86 21.60
N GLY A 166 -18.03 -10.72 22.09
CA GLY A 166 -18.51 -11.35 23.32
C GLY A 166 -18.33 -10.47 24.56
N LYS A 167 -19.38 -10.43 25.41
CA LYS A 167 -19.48 -9.50 26.55
C LYS A 167 -18.30 -9.57 27.52
N GLU A 168 -17.86 -10.78 27.88
CA GLU A 168 -16.75 -10.99 28.82
C GLU A 168 -15.44 -10.37 28.30
N LEU A 169 -15.14 -10.53 27.01
CA LEU A 169 -13.93 -9.98 26.40
C LEU A 169 -14.02 -8.46 26.26
N VAL A 170 -15.20 -7.92 25.94
CA VAL A 170 -15.44 -6.47 25.90
C VAL A 170 -15.26 -5.84 27.29
N GLU A 171 -15.81 -6.46 28.34
CA GLU A 171 -15.64 -6.01 29.72
C GLU A 171 -14.17 -6.05 30.15
N THR A 172 -13.45 -7.11 29.80
CA THR A 172 -12.00 -7.25 30.07
C THR A 172 -11.20 -6.16 29.36
N PHE A 173 -11.44 -5.96 28.06
CA PHE A 173 -10.78 -4.91 27.27
C PHE A 173 -11.03 -3.51 27.86
N THR A 174 -12.29 -3.22 28.20
CA THR A 174 -12.70 -1.93 28.72
C THR A 174 -12.16 -1.63 30.13
N ASN A 175 -12.11 -2.64 31.00
CA ASN A 175 -11.73 -2.43 32.39
C ASN A 175 -10.22 -2.59 32.67
N VAL A 176 -9.52 -3.39 31.87
CA VAL A 176 -8.10 -3.73 32.11
C VAL A 176 -7.19 -2.95 31.16
N TRP A 177 -7.45 -3.03 29.86
CA TRP A 177 -6.53 -2.54 28.84
C TRP A 177 -6.58 -1.02 28.66
N LEU A 178 -7.76 -0.40 28.87
CA LEU A 178 -7.87 1.06 28.86
C LEU A 178 -7.22 1.74 30.07
N LYS A 179 -7.33 1.12 31.25
CA LYS A 179 -6.89 1.75 32.50
C LYS A 179 -5.38 1.63 32.72
N GLU A 180 -4.77 0.55 32.20
CA GLU A 180 -3.32 0.32 32.27
C GLU A 180 -2.72 -0.18 30.93
N PRO A 181 -2.62 0.67 29.89
CA PRO A 181 -2.24 0.21 28.56
C PRO A 181 -0.80 -0.33 28.48
N MET A 182 0.16 0.34 29.13
CA MET A 182 1.59 -0.02 29.03
C MET A 182 2.00 -1.21 29.91
N THR A 183 1.35 -1.41 31.05
CA THR A 183 1.66 -2.52 31.97
C THR A 183 1.26 -3.86 31.34
N ASN A 184 0.15 -3.89 30.59
CA ASN A 184 -0.44 -5.11 30.03
C ASN A 184 0.11 -5.52 28.66
N LEU A 185 0.68 -4.58 27.88
CA LEU A 185 1.36 -4.92 26.61
C LEU A 185 2.62 -5.76 26.86
N ASN A 186 3.36 -5.50 27.94
CA ASN A 186 4.58 -6.23 28.25
C ASN A 186 4.33 -7.68 28.73
N SER A 187 3.16 -7.97 29.31
CA SER A 187 2.82 -9.34 29.73
C SER A 187 2.41 -10.24 28.58
N LEU A 188 1.91 -9.68 27.47
CA LEU A 188 1.52 -10.43 26.27
C LEU A 188 2.69 -10.70 25.31
N VAL A 189 3.71 -9.85 25.31
CA VAL A 189 4.90 -10.00 24.44
C VAL A 189 5.93 -10.97 25.04
N MET A 190 5.79 -11.35 26.31
CA MET A 190 6.66 -12.30 27.02
C MET A 190 6.06 -13.70 27.23
N SER A 191 4.90 -14.01 26.64
CA SER A 191 4.28 -15.35 26.60
C SER A 191 4.37 -15.95 25.20
#